data_AF-A0A969ABF1-F1
#
_entry.id   AF-A0A969ABF1-F1
#
_cell.length_a   1.000
_cell.length_b   1.000
_cell.length_c   1.000
_cell.angle_alpha   90.00
_cell.angle_beta   90.00
_cell.angle_gamma   90.00
#
_symmetry.space_group_name_H-M   'P 1'
#
loop_
_entity.id
_entity.type
_entity.pdbx_description
1 polymer ?
#
loop_
_entity_poly.entity_id
_entity_poly.type
_entity_poly.pdbx_seq_one_letter_code
_entity_poly.pdbx_strand_id
1 'polypeptide(L)'
;MSTTAPFALAYTFDYAKFAKPDLQNKAKSTLGNFLGFVRKTFDGLLGSGKALWDLYYDCIAHCPNGKKVFEQWLISDDFGSSRYFAKSAMEIYAWFEKLPSRMQRLICQNVQKWSVSALRQLTKVSHDLIKELVRSRSGCSKGLSPHITAAQVKKVREQGVKSTEENYSLNEQPTPPLELNPGMRIVVKSDDRGWTSYAGIIMSEWNNDFWVLLDHTVSQGMEVKHLFKPHQIQPEALHTVIKPASPKHMFTPAQVEQKIAEALTQREKEKAEEELGRFVEIRDAALKAAKEEIIAAQKHATQMEQAKHQLIEQLIAKKNELQSVRGLVDQNQQLQQRVKDLEKALEDSNKDSWGNTLNKQAAKVVNKELEKTIEPLMSEVERLNNVLSQREQQLTQLQAMSIKQQEELQQKSKSNSVIAEFGEIGEFFGWNGWSEAGYRANSGTLYTGIHALTAFICDLKVSHPSYQEQEIPF
;
A
#
# COMPACT_ATOMS: atom_id res chain seq x y z
N MET A 1 -13.42 25.67 -18.85
CA MET A 1 -12.91 25.25 -17.54
C MET A 1 -12.29 23.88 -17.71
N SER A 2 -10.97 23.77 -17.72
CA SER A 2 -10.28 22.50 -17.98
C SER A 2 -9.93 21.86 -16.64
N THR A 3 -10.77 20.92 -16.19
CA THR A 3 -10.52 20.06 -15.04
C THR A 3 -9.32 19.16 -15.36
N THR A 4 -8.17 19.55 -14.81
CA THR A 4 -6.94 18.77 -14.89
C THR A 4 -7.09 17.61 -13.90
N ALA A 5 -6.94 16.37 -14.37
CA ALA A 5 -7.01 15.18 -13.52
C ALA A 5 -6.06 15.29 -12.31
N PRO A 6 -6.45 14.83 -11.11
CA PRO A 6 -5.63 14.98 -9.92
C PRO A 6 -4.35 14.16 -10.07
N PHE A 7 -3.20 14.83 -9.95
CA PHE A 7 -1.90 14.19 -9.82
C PHE A 7 -1.95 13.28 -8.58
N ALA A 8 -1.92 11.96 -8.76
CA ALA A 8 -1.87 11.03 -7.65
C ALA A 8 -0.46 11.08 -7.02
N LEU A 9 -0.33 11.82 -5.92
CA LEU A 9 0.90 11.89 -5.15
C LEU A 9 1.06 10.62 -4.32
N ALA A 10 2.13 9.87 -4.59
CA ALA A 10 2.58 8.80 -3.72
C ALA A 10 3.26 9.43 -2.49
N TYR A 11 2.65 9.26 -1.32
CA TYR A 11 3.16 9.75 -0.06
C TYR A 11 4.10 8.71 0.57
N THR A 12 5.35 9.08 0.75
CA THR A 12 6.41 8.30 1.41
C THR A 12 6.64 8.74 2.86
N PHE A 13 6.29 9.99 3.20
CA PHE A 13 6.35 10.49 4.56
C PHE A 13 5.22 9.91 5.43
N ASP A 14 5.52 9.57 6.68
CA ASP A 14 4.51 9.20 7.66
C ASP A 14 3.77 10.46 8.18
N TYR A 15 2.64 10.78 7.55
CA TYR A 15 1.81 11.92 7.94
C TYR A 15 1.18 11.76 9.33
N ALA A 16 1.13 10.56 9.92
CA ALA A 16 0.63 10.40 11.29
C ALA A 16 1.50 11.14 12.31
N LYS A 17 2.74 11.49 11.95
CA LYS A 17 3.63 12.36 12.75
C LYS A 17 3.09 13.78 12.94
N PHE A 18 2.19 14.25 12.08
CA PHE A 18 1.43 15.47 12.37
C PHE A 18 0.30 15.10 13.34
N ALA A 19 0.41 15.55 14.58
CA ALA A 19 -0.44 15.14 15.71
C ALA A 19 -1.95 15.40 15.50
N LYS A 20 -2.32 16.34 14.62
CA LYS A 20 -3.73 16.65 14.29
C LYS A 20 -4.08 16.22 12.86
N PRO A 21 -5.25 15.60 12.64
CA PRO A 21 -5.74 15.27 11.29
C PRO A 21 -5.82 16.49 10.35
N ASP A 22 -6.17 17.65 10.89
CA ASP A 22 -6.23 18.89 10.11
C ASP A 22 -4.86 19.31 9.57
N LEU A 23 -3.79 19.14 10.36
CA LEU A 23 -2.43 19.40 9.90
C LEU A 23 -1.98 18.40 8.83
N GLN A 24 -2.40 17.13 8.94
CA GLN A 24 -2.10 16.13 7.93
C GLN A 24 -2.71 16.52 6.59
N ASN A 25 -3.98 16.92 6.59
CA ASN A 25 -4.69 17.38 5.41
C ASN A 25 -4.08 18.68 4.86
N LYS A 26 -3.72 19.61 5.75
CA LYS A 26 -3.05 20.87 5.38
C LYS A 26 -1.68 20.60 4.77
N ALA A 27 -0.90 19.66 5.30
CA ALA A 27 0.41 19.27 4.74
C ALA A 27 0.26 18.65 3.35
N LYS A 28 -0.66 17.69 3.17
CA LYS A 28 -0.95 17.07 1.86
C LYS A 28 -1.43 18.09 0.83
N SER A 29 -2.35 18.98 1.22
CA SER A 29 -2.85 20.06 0.36
C SER A 29 -1.75 21.06 0.00
N THR A 30 -0.91 21.44 0.98
CA THR A 30 0.23 22.35 0.76
C THR A 30 1.22 21.75 -0.22
N LEU A 31 1.55 20.46 -0.10
CA LEU A 31 2.42 19.76 -1.06
C LEU A 31 1.78 19.68 -2.45
N GLY A 32 0.50 19.29 -2.54
CA GLY A 32 -0.21 19.21 -3.83
C GLY A 32 -0.26 20.56 -4.55
N ASN A 33 -0.59 21.63 -3.83
CA ASN A 33 -0.61 22.98 -4.36
C ASN A 33 0.79 23.45 -4.75
N PHE A 34 1.80 23.17 -3.93
CA PHE A 34 3.21 23.48 -4.20
C PHE A 34 3.65 22.84 -5.53
N LEU A 35 3.46 21.53 -5.69
CA LEU A 35 3.86 20.82 -6.91
C LEU A 35 3.07 21.28 -8.15
N GLY A 36 1.81 21.68 -7.99
CA GLY A 36 0.98 22.22 -9.06
C GLY A 36 1.38 23.63 -9.54
N PHE A 37 1.91 24.48 -8.64
CA PHE A 37 2.10 25.92 -8.91
C PHE A 37 3.54 26.40 -9.10
N VAL A 38 4.54 25.68 -8.57
CA VAL A 38 5.94 26.16 -8.42
C VAL A 38 6.67 26.53 -9.73
N ARG A 39 6.05 26.39 -10.90
CA ARG A 39 6.69 26.65 -12.20
C ARG A 39 6.20 27.86 -12.99
N LYS A 40 5.19 28.62 -12.53
CA LYS A 40 4.52 29.60 -13.42
C LYS A 40 4.77 31.08 -13.13
N THR A 41 4.82 31.52 -11.88
CA THR A 41 4.93 32.96 -11.54
C THR A 41 5.65 33.20 -10.20
N PHE A 42 6.20 34.40 -10.03
CA PHE A 42 6.76 34.85 -8.74
C PHE A 42 5.69 34.91 -7.65
N ASP A 43 4.48 35.38 -7.98
CA ASP A 43 3.37 35.40 -7.02
C ASP A 43 2.96 34.00 -6.57
N GLY A 44 3.00 33.02 -7.48
CA GLY A 44 2.78 31.61 -7.14
C GLY A 44 3.87 31.05 -6.23
N LEU A 45 5.12 31.48 -6.42
CA LEU A 45 6.24 31.12 -5.55
C LEU A 45 6.07 31.75 -4.15
N LEU A 46 5.66 33.02 -4.07
CA LEU A 46 5.38 33.69 -2.80
C LEU A 46 4.19 33.04 -2.06
N GLY A 47 3.10 32.73 -2.76
CA GLY A 47 1.96 32.02 -2.18
C GLY A 47 2.34 30.64 -1.65
N SER A 48 3.19 29.92 -2.38
CA SER A 48 3.75 28.64 -1.96
C SER A 48 4.65 28.79 -0.72
N GLY A 49 5.54 29.78 -0.71
CA GLY A 49 6.40 30.08 0.43
C GLY A 49 5.61 30.45 1.69
N LYS A 50 4.55 31.25 1.53
CA LYS A 50 3.62 31.60 2.61
C LYS A 50 2.93 30.35 3.17
N ALA A 51 2.33 29.52 2.32
CA ALA A 51 1.63 28.32 2.76
C ALA A 51 2.55 27.35 3.53
N LEU A 52 3.81 27.24 3.11
CA LEU A 52 4.83 26.47 3.83
C LEU A 52 5.16 27.07 5.21
N TRP A 53 5.28 28.39 5.32
CA TRP A 53 5.46 29.07 6.61
C TRP A 53 4.24 28.94 7.53
N ASP A 54 3.03 29.11 6.99
CA ASP A 54 1.78 28.94 7.74
C ASP A 54 1.69 27.52 8.31
N LEU A 55 2.03 26.49 7.52
CA LEU A 55 2.09 25.11 7.99
C LEU A 55 3.20 24.90 9.04
N TYR A 56 4.36 25.52 8.87
CA TYR A 56 5.44 25.47 9.86
C TYR A 56 5.00 26.03 11.22
N TYR A 57 4.36 27.19 11.23
CA TYR A 57 3.85 27.81 12.46
C TYR A 57 2.74 26.95 13.09
N ASP A 58 1.85 26.38 12.28
CA ASP A 58 0.84 25.45 12.77
C ASP A 58 1.46 24.19 13.39
N CYS A 59 2.56 23.67 12.82
CA CYS A 59 3.29 22.54 13.39
C CYS A 59 3.86 22.90 14.75
N ILE A 60 4.49 24.08 14.89
CA ILE A 60 5.04 24.53 16.17
C ILE A 60 3.95 24.74 17.22
N ALA A 61 2.81 25.31 16.84
CA ALA A 61 1.72 25.61 17.75
C ALA A 61 0.96 24.35 18.22
N HIS A 62 0.89 23.31 17.39
CA HIS A 62 -0.05 22.20 17.61
C HIS A 62 0.57 20.80 17.70
N CYS A 63 1.88 20.63 17.46
CA CYS A 63 2.55 19.34 17.53
C CYS A 63 3.73 19.35 18.51
N PRO A 64 3.84 18.36 19.41
CA PRO A 64 5.07 18.13 20.16
C PRO A 64 6.20 17.78 19.18
N ASN A 65 7.31 18.53 19.21
CA ASN A 65 8.39 18.48 18.21
C ASN A 65 8.01 18.95 16.80
N GLY A 66 7.01 19.82 16.64
CA GLY A 66 6.53 20.30 15.34
C GLY A 66 7.61 20.81 14.39
N LYS A 67 8.63 21.52 14.90
CA LYS A 67 9.79 21.94 14.10
C LYS A 67 10.51 20.76 13.44
N LYS A 68 10.81 19.71 14.21
CA LYS A 68 11.50 18.51 13.70
C LYS A 68 10.62 17.75 12.71
N VAL A 69 9.32 17.65 12.99
CA VAL A 69 8.36 16.97 12.10
C VAL A 69 8.28 17.69 10.75
N PHE A 70 8.16 19.02 10.76
CA PHE A 70 8.14 19.82 9.55
C PHE A 70 9.45 19.72 8.77
N GLU A 71 10.61 19.79 9.44
CA GLU A 71 11.91 19.63 8.79
C GLU A 71 12.05 18.24 8.15
N GLN A 72 11.65 17.16 8.85
CA GLN A 72 11.63 15.80 8.32
C GLN A 72 10.71 15.66 7.11
N TRP A 73 9.54 16.30 7.15
CA TRP A 73 8.60 16.31 6.03
C TRP A 73 9.18 17.06 4.83
N LEU A 74 9.80 18.23 5.04
CA LEU A 74 10.40 19.03 3.98
C LEU A 74 11.59 18.31 3.31
N ILE A 75 12.35 17.50 4.06
CA ILE A 75 13.44 16.67 3.50
C ILE A 75 12.98 15.29 3.03
N SER A 76 11.70 14.95 3.13
CA SER A 76 11.19 13.65 2.68
C SER A 76 11.21 13.54 1.15
N ASP A 77 11.02 12.33 0.65
CA ASP A 77 10.99 12.05 -0.80
C ASP A 77 9.67 12.49 -1.45
N ASP A 78 8.66 12.87 -0.67
CA ASP A 78 7.41 13.47 -1.14
C ASP A 78 7.64 14.74 -1.97
N PHE A 79 8.69 15.51 -1.62
CA PHE A 79 9.10 16.68 -2.39
C PHE A 79 10.01 16.31 -3.58
N GLY A 80 10.64 15.13 -3.58
CA GLY A 80 11.58 14.69 -4.61
C GLY A 80 12.61 15.78 -4.99
N SER A 81 12.77 16.04 -6.29
CA SER A 81 13.67 17.08 -6.81
C SER A 81 13.21 18.52 -6.53
N SER A 82 11.97 18.71 -6.05
CA SER A 82 11.41 20.02 -5.71
C SER A 82 11.77 20.51 -4.30
N ARG A 83 12.47 19.70 -3.51
CA ARG A 83 12.94 20.05 -2.16
C ARG A 83 13.69 21.38 -2.10
N TYR A 84 14.63 21.59 -3.04
CA TYR A 84 15.38 22.84 -3.15
C TYR A 84 14.47 24.05 -3.42
N PHE A 85 13.42 23.85 -4.22
CA PHE A 85 12.45 24.90 -4.52
C PHE A 85 11.61 25.26 -3.30
N ALA A 86 11.20 24.29 -2.49
CA ALA A 86 10.39 24.54 -1.29
C ALA A 86 11.15 25.40 -0.28
N LYS A 87 12.41 25.03 -0.02
CA LYS A 87 13.30 25.82 0.83
C LYS A 87 13.55 27.22 0.28
N SER A 88 13.80 27.33 -1.03
CA SER A 88 13.99 28.63 -1.68
C SER A 88 12.74 29.50 -1.63
N ALA A 89 11.54 28.93 -1.78
CA ALA A 89 10.28 29.66 -1.69
C ALA A 89 10.06 30.24 -0.29
N MET A 90 10.34 29.46 0.76
CA MET A 90 10.29 29.94 2.15
C MET A 90 11.30 31.07 2.42
N GLU A 91 12.54 30.91 1.95
CA GLU A 91 13.59 31.95 2.08
C GLU A 91 13.20 33.25 1.36
N ILE A 92 12.72 33.15 0.12
CA ILE A 92 12.29 34.28 -0.70
C ILE A 92 11.08 34.98 -0.08
N TYR A 93 10.09 34.22 0.41
CA TYR A 93 8.92 34.81 1.07
C TYR A 93 9.31 35.60 2.33
N ALA A 94 10.12 34.99 3.22
CA ALA A 94 10.56 35.63 4.45
C ALA A 94 11.39 36.90 4.21
N TRP A 95 12.15 36.95 3.11
CA TRP A 95 12.84 38.16 2.67
C TRP A 95 11.85 39.20 2.11
N PHE A 96 10.95 38.77 1.23
CA PHE A 96 10.00 39.65 0.55
C PHE A 96 9.06 40.38 1.54
N GLU A 97 8.60 39.67 2.56
CA GLU A 97 7.74 40.22 3.62
C GLU A 97 8.40 41.38 4.39
N LYS A 98 9.73 41.33 4.56
CA LYS A 98 10.51 42.39 5.24
C LYS A 98 10.72 43.64 4.38
N LEU A 99 10.40 43.59 3.09
CA LEU A 99 10.58 44.73 2.20
C LEU A 99 9.47 45.77 2.37
N PRO A 100 9.75 47.07 2.16
CA PRO A 100 8.71 48.08 2.10
C PRO A 100 7.69 47.79 0.99
N SER A 101 6.40 48.10 1.21
CA SER A 101 5.30 47.78 0.27
C SER A 101 5.49 48.38 -1.13
N ARG A 102 6.24 49.47 -1.24
CA ARG A 102 6.63 50.05 -2.54
C ARG A 102 7.57 49.13 -3.32
N MET A 103 8.53 48.51 -2.63
CA MET A 103 9.50 47.59 -3.22
C MET A 103 8.84 46.26 -3.57
N GLN A 104 7.97 45.75 -2.69
CA GLN A 104 7.19 44.54 -2.94
C GLN A 104 6.40 44.65 -4.26
N ARG A 105 5.66 45.75 -4.46
CA ARG A 105 4.95 46.03 -5.72
C ARG A 105 5.88 46.07 -6.93
N LEU A 106 7.01 46.76 -6.81
CA LEU A 106 7.98 46.90 -7.89
C LEU A 106 8.56 45.54 -8.30
N ILE A 107 8.91 44.70 -7.33
CA ILE A 107 9.42 43.35 -7.57
C ILE A 107 8.33 42.50 -8.23
N CYS A 108 7.12 42.43 -7.65
CA CYS A 108 5.99 41.70 -8.24
C CYS A 108 5.69 42.14 -9.68
N GLN A 109 5.89 43.39 -10.08
CA GLN A 109 5.64 43.78 -11.47
C GLN A 109 6.71 43.29 -12.46
N ASN A 110 7.96 43.11 -12.01
CA ASN A 110 9.12 42.99 -12.90
C ASN A 110 9.81 41.63 -12.84
N VAL A 111 9.57 40.82 -11.80
CA VAL A 111 10.27 39.54 -11.60
C VAL A 111 9.41 38.30 -11.82
N GLN A 112 8.18 38.45 -12.34
CA GLN A 112 7.21 37.35 -12.49
C GLN A 112 7.72 36.12 -13.22
N LYS A 113 8.64 36.29 -14.18
CA LYS A 113 9.19 35.22 -15.02
C LYS A 113 10.64 34.87 -14.68
N TRP A 114 11.16 35.32 -13.55
CA TRP A 114 12.55 35.05 -13.16
C TRP A 114 12.68 33.62 -12.65
N SER A 115 13.86 33.04 -12.87
CA SER A 115 14.18 31.73 -12.29
C SER A 115 14.34 31.84 -10.77
N VAL A 116 14.02 30.76 -10.06
CA VAL A 116 14.14 30.71 -8.59
C VAL A 116 15.58 30.96 -8.11
N SER A 117 16.57 30.51 -8.87
CA SER A 117 17.98 30.81 -8.58
C SER A 117 18.30 32.31 -8.68
N ALA A 118 17.78 33.01 -9.68
CA ALA A 118 17.96 34.46 -9.81
C ALA A 118 17.25 35.23 -8.70
N LEU A 119 16.02 34.81 -8.36
CA LEU A 119 15.25 35.37 -7.24
C LEU A 119 15.97 35.17 -5.90
N ARG A 120 16.60 34.01 -5.69
CA ARG A 120 17.39 33.73 -4.48
C ARG A 120 18.67 34.55 -4.39
N GLN A 121 19.22 35.01 -5.51
CA GLN A 121 20.33 35.97 -5.47
C GLN A 121 19.83 37.37 -5.11
N LEU A 122 18.62 37.76 -5.56
CA LEU A 122 18.00 39.04 -5.22
C LEU A 122 17.88 39.24 -3.69
N THR A 123 17.66 38.16 -2.93
CA THR A 123 17.57 38.22 -1.46
C THR A 123 18.89 38.60 -0.78
N LYS A 124 20.02 38.56 -1.50
CA LYS A 124 21.37 38.87 -0.99
C LYS A 124 21.87 40.26 -1.39
N VAL A 125 21.10 41.00 -2.17
CA VAL A 125 21.50 42.30 -2.72
C VAL A 125 20.91 43.42 -1.84
N SER A 126 21.61 44.56 -1.73
CA SER A 126 21.13 45.72 -0.98
C SER A 126 19.87 46.32 -1.61
N HIS A 127 19.02 46.96 -0.79
CA HIS A 127 17.74 47.53 -1.22
C HIS A 127 17.86 48.55 -2.37
N ASP A 128 18.94 49.34 -2.37
CA ASP A 128 19.18 50.35 -3.40
C ASP A 128 19.51 49.73 -4.76
N LEU A 129 20.34 48.67 -4.77
CA LEU A 129 20.62 47.92 -5.99
C LEU A 129 19.39 47.19 -6.51
N ILE A 130 18.53 46.65 -5.62
CA ILE A 130 17.29 45.98 -6.03
C ILE A 130 16.38 46.95 -6.78
N LYS A 131 16.25 48.19 -6.30
CA LYS A 131 15.44 49.22 -6.96
C LYS A 131 15.93 49.53 -8.37
N GLU A 132 17.25 49.58 -8.56
CA GLU A 132 17.88 49.90 -9.84
C GLU A 132 17.82 48.72 -10.81
N LEU A 133 18.10 47.51 -10.32
CA LEU A 133 18.12 46.27 -11.09
C LEU A 133 16.71 45.83 -11.54
N VAL A 134 15.68 46.18 -10.75
CA VAL A 134 14.28 45.95 -11.10
C VAL A 134 13.76 47.00 -12.10
N ARG A 135 14.29 48.23 -12.08
CA ARG A 135 13.90 49.31 -13.03
C ARG A 135 14.59 49.21 -14.39
N SER A 136 15.85 48.79 -14.44
CA SER A 136 16.64 48.77 -15.69
C SER A 136 16.09 47.83 -16.76
N ARG A 137 15.30 46.81 -16.38
CA ARG A 137 14.73 45.84 -17.33
C ARG A 137 13.46 46.32 -18.04
N SER A 138 12.78 47.36 -17.57
CA SER A 138 11.57 47.86 -18.26
C SER A 138 11.85 48.66 -19.54
N GLY A 139 13.14 48.87 -19.89
CA GLY A 139 13.56 49.67 -21.05
C GLY A 139 14.09 48.89 -22.26
N CYS A 140 14.28 47.57 -22.20
CA CYS A 140 14.91 46.80 -23.29
C CYS A 140 14.06 45.59 -23.71
N SER A 141 13.03 45.83 -24.52
CA SER A 141 12.31 44.79 -25.25
C SER A 141 13.06 44.44 -26.53
N LYS A 142 13.98 43.46 -26.47
CA LYS A 142 14.32 42.47 -27.51
C LYS A 142 15.39 41.52 -26.97
N GLY A 143 15.25 40.25 -27.35
CA GLY A 143 15.71 39.09 -26.59
C GLY A 143 17.19 39.04 -26.22
N LEU A 144 17.46 38.62 -24.99
CA LEU A 144 18.68 37.94 -24.57
C LEU A 144 18.37 37.07 -23.34
N SER A 145 18.81 35.81 -23.43
CA SER A 145 18.76 34.78 -22.38
C SER A 145 19.73 35.15 -21.23
N PRO A 146 19.56 34.64 -20.00
CA PRO A 146 20.09 35.24 -18.79
C PRO A 146 21.51 34.73 -18.48
N HIS A 147 22.52 35.52 -18.85
CA HIS A 147 23.81 35.52 -18.17
C HIS A 147 24.07 36.92 -17.63
N ILE A 148 23.71 37.15 -16.37
CA ILE A 148 24.16 38.33 -15.63
C ILE A 148 25.55 37.97 -15.09
N THR A 149 26.59 38.28 -15.87
CA THR A 149 27.96 38.29 -15.37
C THR A 149 28.20 39.58 -14.58
N ALA A 150 29.00 39.49 -13.51
CA ALA A 150 29.34 40.56 -12.57
C ALA A 150 29.98 41.83 -13.18
N ALA A 151 30.10 41.90 -14.51
CA ALA A 151 30.71 43.01 -15.25
C ALA A 151 29.78 44.22 -15.47
N GLN A 152 28.46 44.10 -15.27
CA GLN A 152 27.52 45.21 -15.54
C GLN A 152 27.24 46.13 -14.33
N VAL A 153 27.74 45.79 -13.13
CA VAL A 153 27.60 46.64 -11.92
C VAL A 153 28.64 47.76 -11.86
N LYS A 154 29.66 47.75 -12.73
CA LYS A 154 30.78 48.71 -12.68
C LYS A 154 30.61 49.99 -13.50
N LYS A 155 29.52 50.17 -14.28
CA LYS A 155 29.41 51.28 -15.24
C LYS A 155 28.34 52.35 -14.93
N VAL A 156 27.93 52.49 -13.67
CA VAL A 156 27.01 53.57 -13.22
C VAL A 156 27.60 54.43 -12.08
N ARG A 157 28.85 54.18 -11.65
CA ARG A 157 29.48 54.94 -10.56
C ARG A 157 30.16 56.24 -10.98
N GLU A 158 30.08 56.62 -12.26
CA GLU A 158 30.64 57.87 -12.77
C GLU A 158 29.57 58.64 -13.55
N GLN A 159 28.70 59.35 -12.82
CA GLN A 159 28.06 60.61 -13.23
C GLN A 159 27.02 61.00 -12.18
N GLY A 160 27.39 61.94 -11.30
CA GLY A 160 26.47 62.42 -10.28
C GLY A 160 27.06 63.37 -9.27
N VAL A 161 27.81 64.39 -9.70
CA VAL A 161 28.03 65.60 -8.87
C VAL A 161 27.97 66.81 -9.81
N LYS A 162 26.81 67.47 -9.84
CA LYS A 162 26.68 68.86 -10.30
C LYS A 162 26.43 69.72 -9.06
N SER A 163 27.40 70.59 -8.85
CA SER A 163 27.46 71.86 -8.14
C SER A 163 26.14 72.45 -7.65
N THR A 164 26.10 72.85 -6.38
CA THR A 164 25.39 74.06 -5.94
C THR A 164 26.15 74.63 -4.74
N GLU A 165 26.94 75.67 -5.00
CA GLU A 165 27.51 76.57 -4.01
C GLU A 165 26.42 77.57 -3.62
N GLU A 166 26.10 77.69 -2.33
CA GLU A 166 25.41 78.86 -1.79
C GLU A 166 26.15 79.37 -0.54
N ASN A 167 26.59 80.63 -0.68
CA ASN A 167 27.21 81.48 0.32
C ASN A 167 26.26 81.77 1.49
N TYR A 168 26.73 81.70 2.74
CA TYR A 168 26.23 82.58 3.80
C TYR A 168 27.35 83.03 4.75
N SER A 169 27.39 84.35 4.93
CA SER A 169 28.33 85.15 5.69
C SER A 169 28.25 84.93 7.21
N LEU A 170 29.42 85.05 7.85
CA LEU A 170 29.64 85.28 9.27
C LEU A 170 29.05 86.64 9.72
N ASN A 171 28.39 86.65 10.87
CA ASN A 171 28.11 87.86 11.64
C ASN A 171 28.49 87.59 13.11
N GLU A 172 29.50 88.30 13.59
CA GLU A 172 30.02 88.26 14.96
C GLU A 172 29.23 89.19 15.88
N GLN A 173 28.90 88.71 17.09
CA GLN A 173 28.69 89.54 18.28
C GLN A 173 28.74 88.65 19.55
N PRO A 174 28.92 89.21 20.77
CA PRO A 174 30.14 89.07 21.57
C PRO A 174 30.06 88.03 22.71
N THR A 175 31.23 87.54 23.10
CA THR A 175 31.52 86.55 24.14
C THR A 175 31.18 87.02 25.57
N PRO A 176 30.49 86.20 26.38
CA PRO A 176 30.58 86.18 27.84
C PRO A 176 31.74 85.27 28.32
N PRO A 177 32.08 85.24 29.64
CA PRO A 177 33.28 84.57 30.16
C PRO A 177 33.27 83.06 29.86
N LEU A 178 34.39 82.50 29.39
CA LEU A 178 34.51 81.09 29.04
C LEU A 178 34.37 80.18 30.28
N GLU A 179 33.20 79.56 30.42
CA GLU A 179 33.00 78.38 31.27
C GLU A 179 33.62 77.15 30.59
N LEU A 180 34.42 76.38 31.34
CA LEU A 180 35.01 75.12 30.88
C LEU A 180 33.92 74.05 30.82
N ASN A 181 33.65 73.50 29.63
CA ASN A 181 32.60 72.51 29.40
C ASN A 181 33.18 71.17 28.93
N PRO A 182 32.53 70.03 29.25
CA PRO A 182 32.83 68.74 28.62
C PRO A 182 32.81 68.83 27.09
N GLY A 183 33.80 68.26 26.44
CA GLY A 183 34.04 68.34 25.00
C GLY A 183 35.03 69.44 24.56
N MET A 184 35.44 70.36 25.45
CA MET A 184 36.42 71.40 25.12
C MET A 184 37.86 70.85 25.09
N ARG A 185 38.64 71.30 24.10
CA ARG A 185 40.10 71.09 24.06
C ARG A 185 40.80 72.03 25.02
N ILE A 186 41.70 71.48 25.82
CA ILE A 186 42.47 72.21 26.82
C ILE A 186 43.95 71.89 26.72
N VAL A 187 44.76 72.77 27.29
CA VAL A 187 46.18 72.55 27.59
C VAL A 187 46.37 72.64 29.10
N VAL A 188 47.10 71.69 29.67
CA VAL A 188 47.43 71.67 31.10
C VAL A 188 48.49 72.74 31.38
N LYS A 189 48.17 73.76 32.19
CA LYS A 189 49.08 74.85 32.59
C LYS A 189 50.09 74.44 33.65
N SER A 190 49.64 73.67 34.63
CA SER A 190 50.44 73.36 35.82
C SER A 190 49.92 72.07 36.43
N ASP A 191 50.79 71.06 36.48
CA ASP A 191 50.50 69.78 37.09
C ASP A 191 51.74 69.21 37.78
N ASP A 192 51.53 68.63 38.96
CA ASP A 192 52.57 68.05 39.81
C ASP A 192 53.05 66.68 39.30
N ARG A 193 52.35 66.09 38.31
CA ARG A 193 52.63 64.76 37.74
C ARG A 193 53.30 64.84 36.37
N GLY A 194 53.75 66.03 35.94
CA GLY A 194 54.52 66.22 34.72
C GLY A 194 53.71 66.41 33.44
N TRP A 195 52.38 66.56 33.52
CA TRP A 195 51.52 66.75 32.35
C TRP A 195 51.44 68.20 31.85
N THR A 196 52.34 69.08 32.30
CA THR A 196 52.37 70.48 31.89
C THR A 196 52.61 70.62 30.38
N SER A 197 51.83 71.45 29.70
CA SER A 197 51.82 71.68 28.24
C SER A 197 51.23 70.56 27.38
N TYR A 198 50.69 69.48 27.98
CA TYR A 198 49.98 68.46 27.22
C TYR A 198 48.55 68.91 26.90
N ALA A 199 48.12 68.62 25.68
CA ALA A 199 46.76 68.89 25.20
C ALA A 199 45.85 67.68 25.44
N GLY A 200 44.56 67.95 25.63
CA GLY A 200 43.55 66.91 25.80
C GLY A 200 42.14 67.46 25.72
N ILE A 201 41.16 66.58 25.91
CA ILE A 201 39.73 66.91 25.84
C ILE A 201 39.09 66.66 27.21
N ILE A 202 38.31 67.63 27.69
CA ILE A 202 37.49 67.44 28.90
C ILE A 202 36.42 66.40 28.60
N MET A 203 36.40 65.29 29.33
CA MET A 203 35.42 64.21 29.17
C MET A 203 34.19 64.41 30.06
N SER A 204 34.40 64.87 31.29
CA SER A 204 33.32 65.06 32.28
C SER A 204 33.80 65.94 33.44
N GLU A 205 32.88 66.63 34.08
CA GLU A 205 33.11 67.38 35.32
C GLU A 205 32.70 66.54 36.54
N TRP A 206 33.48 66.61 37.62
CA TRP A 206 33.17 65.99 38.90
C TRP A 206 33.66 66.87 40.05
N ASN A 207 32.75 67.29 40.94
CA ASN A 207 33.05 68.11 42.12
C ASN A 207 33.90 69.36 41.81
N ASN A 208 33.55 70.08 40.74
CA ASN A 208 34.25 71.30 40.27
C ASN A 208 35.67 71.03 39.73
N ASP A 209 36.04 69.77 39.52
CA ASP A 209 37.26 69.32 38.83
C ASP A 209 36.89 68.63 37.50
N PHE A 210 37.85 68.54 36.57
CA PHE A 210 37.63 68.08 35.20
C PHE A 210 38.44 66.82 34.90
N TRP A 211 37.74 65.75 34.49
CA TRP A 211 38.38 64.57 33.92
C TRP A 211 38.78 64.85 32.47
N VAL A 212 40.07 64.88 32.20
CA VAL A 212 40.64 65.14 30.88
C VAL A 212 41.29 63.88 30.34
N LEU A 213 41.02 63.57 29.06
CA LEU A 213 41.75 62.57 28.29
C LEU A 213 42.86 63.28 27.50
N LEU A 214 44.12 62.95 27.77
CA LEU A 214 45.27 63.62 27.14
C LEU A 214 45.64 62.96 25.81
N ASP A 215 45.92 63.76 24.78
CA ASP A 215 46.27 63.29 23.44
C ASP A 215 47.49 62.35 23.48
N HIS A 216 48.45 62.62 24.37
CA HIS A 216 49.62 61.76 24.54
C HIS A 216 49.27 60.36 25.05
N THR A 217 48.35 60.25 26.01
CA THR A 217 47.91 58.94 26.53
C THR A 217 47.21 58.12 25.45
N VAL A 218 46.36 58.77 24.64
CA VAL A 218 45.69 58.13 23.49
C VAL A 218 46.69 57.70 22.43
N SER A 219 47.71 58.51 22.13
CA SER A 219 48.76 58.16 21.17
C SER A 219 49.60 56.95 21.58
N GLN A 220 49.66 56.66 22.90
CA GLN A 220 50.29 55.48 23.46
C GLN A 220 49.33 54.28 23.58
N GLY A 221 48.10 54.40 23.08
CA GLY A 221 47.08 53.34 23.14
C GLY A 221 46.44 53.18 24.52
N MET A 222 46.56 54.17 25.41
CA MET A 222 46.00 54.15 26.75
C MET A 222 44.78 55.07 26.86
N GLU A 223 43.68 54.58 27.44
CA GLU A 223 42.45 55.36 27.70
C GLU A 223 42.37 55.85 29.16
N VAL A 224 43.49 56.33 29.71
CA VAL A 224 43.55 56.79 31.10
C VAL A 224 43.09 58.25 31.18
N LYS A 225 42.14 58.53 32.08
CA LYS A 225 41.65 59.89 32.35
C LYS A 225 42.42 60.49 33.53
N HIS A 226 42.75 61.77 33.42
CA HIS A 226 43.44 62.52 34.47
C HIS A 226 42.52 63.60 35.02
N LEU A 227 42.45 63.74 36.35
CA LEU A 227 41.62 64.73 37.01
C LEU A 227 42.42 66.02 37.21
N PHE A 228 41.90 67.15 36.73
CA PHE A 228 42.52 68.46 36.87
C PHE A 228 41.56 69.48 37.47
N LYS A 229 42.09 70.35 38.33
CA LYS A 229 41.35 71.49 38.88
C LYS A 229 41.20 72.60 37.82
N PRO A 230 40.19 73.47 37.89
CA PRO A 230 39.95 74.52 36.89
C PRO A 230 41.16 75.41 36.61
N HIS A 231 41.95 75.75 37.63
CA HIS A 231 43.15 76.58 37.49
C HIS A 231 44.34 75.86 36.82
N GLN A 232 44.30 74.52 36.70
CA GLN A 232 45.39 73.71 36.11
C GLN A 232 45.25 73.57 34.60
N ILE A 233 44.12 73.95 34.01
CA ILE A 233 43.82 73.78 32.59
C ILE A 233 43.40 75.10 31.95
N GLN A 234 43.71 75.29 30.67
CA GLN A 234 43.25 76.42 29.87
C GLN A 234 42.62 75.90 28.59
N PRO A 235 41.57 76.55 28.06
CA PRO A 235 41.16 76.32 26.68
C PRO A 235 42.35 76.48 25.74
N GLU A 236 42.52 75.55 24.81
CA GLU A 236 43.53 75.63 23.76
C GLU A 236 43.17 76.79 22.82
N ALA A 237 43.58 78.01 23.19
CA ALA A 237 43.45 79.16 22.33
C ALA A 237 44.40 78.97 21.14
N LEU A 238 43.83 78.91 19.93
CA LEU A 238 44.57 78.97 18.66
C LEU A 238 45.46 80.24 18.66
N HIS A 239 46.69 80.11 19.10
CA HIS A 239 47.71 81.15 18.97
C HIS A 239 48.95 80.52 18.34
N THR A 240 49.12 80.84 17.06
CA THR A 240 50.37 80.81 16.31
C THR A 240 51.46 81.52 17.11
N VAL A 241 52.35 80.75 17.73
CA VAL A 241 53.55 81.27 18.39
C VAL A 241 54.64 81.45 17.32
N ILE A 242 54.78 82.67 16.81
CA ILE A 242 56.00 83.13 16.14
C ILE A 242 57.03 83.42 17.23
N LYS A 243 58.12 82.64 17.26
CA LYS A 243 59.37 83.00 17.95
C LYS A 243 60.53 82.81 16.96
N PRO A 244 61.40 83.81 16.72
CA PRO A 244 62.32 83.79 15.60
C PRO A 244 63.64 83.09 15.95
N ALA A 245 64.03 82.07 15.19
CA ALA A 245 65.42 81.63 15.08
C ALA A 245 65.65 80.71 13.85
N SER A 246 66.59 81.12 13.00
CA SER A 246 67.36 80.34 12.01
C SER A 246 66.74 80.11 10.61
N PRO A 247 67.46 80.44 9.52
CA PRO A 247 66.99 80.26 8.14
C PRO A 247 67.13 78.79 7.73
N LYS A 248 66.18 77.95 8.14
CA LYS A 248 65.87 76.75 7.34
C LYS A 248 65.12 77.25 6.12
N HIS A 249 65.53 76.79 4.94
CA HIS A 249 64.86 77.03 3.66
C HIS A 249 63.38 76.62 3.78
N MET A 250 62.53 77.55 4.22
CA MET A 250 61.10 77.32 4.35
C MET A 250 60.52 77.50 2.97
N PHE A 251 59.89 76.43 2.48
CA PHE A 251 59.09 76.47 1.27
C PHE A 251 58.05 77.58 1.44
N THR A 252 57.90 78.40 0.39
CA THR A 252 56.80 79.38 0.40
C THR A 252 55.47 78.64 0.51
N PRO A 253 54.41 79.26 1.05
CA PRO A 253 53.09 78.62 1.17
C PRO A 253 52.62 77.98 -0.14
N ALA A 254 52.88 78.62 -1.28
CA ALA A 254 52.61 78.10 -2.61
C ALA A 254 53.43 76.83 -2.96
N GLN A 255 54.69 76.75 -2.54
CA GLN A 255 55.53 75.56 -2.73
C GLN A 255 55.10 74.41 -1.82
N VAL A 256 54.58 74.69 -0.63
CA VAL A 256 53.99 73.68 0.27
C VAL A 256 52.70 73.13 -0.34
N GLU A 257 51.81 73.99 -0.84
CA GLU A 257 50.59 73.57 -1.54
C GLU A 257 50.91 72.71 -2.78
N GLN A 258 51.91 73.10 -3.58
CA GLN A 258 52.34 72.32 -4.73
C GLN A 258 52.87 70.94 -4.31
N LYS A 259 53.71 70.87 -3.27
CA LYS A 259 54.22 69.60 -2.73
C LYS A 259 53.10 68.70 -2.19
N ILE A 260 52.07 69.28 -1.57
CA ILE A 260 50.89 68.54 -1.10
C ILE A 260 50.10 67.99 -2.31
N ALA A 261 49.90 68.79 -3.35
CA ALA A 261 49.22 68.36 -4.56
C ALA A 261 49.98 67.23 -5.29
N GLU A 262 51.31 67.34 -5.39
CA GLU A 262 52.17 66.29 -5.95
C GLU A 262 52.11 65.00 -5.11
N ALA A 263 52.14 65.10 -3.78
CA ALA A 263 52.02 63.93 -2.90
C ALA A 263 50.64 63.25 -2.99
N LEU A 264 49.55 64.03 -3.13
CA LEU A 264 48.21 63.50 -3.29
C LEU A 264 48.05 62.75 -4.63
N THR A 265 48.52 63.34 -5.72
CA THR A 265 48.47 62.72 -7.05
C THR A 265 49.30 61.44 -7.13
N GLN A 266 50.49 61.42 -6.50
CA GLN A 266 51.30 60.21 -6.40
C GLN A 266 50.61 59.10 -5.59
N ARG A 267 49.98 59.44 -4.46
CA ARG A 267 49.21 58.49 -3.65
C ARG A 267 48.01 57.92 -4.40
N GLU A 268 47.32 58.75 -5.18
CA GLU A 268 46.20 58.29 -6.02
C GLU A 268 46.66 57.31 -7.10
N LYS A 269 47.83 57.58 -7.72
CA LYS A 269 48.42 56.69 -8.71
C LYS A 269 48.82 55.34 -8.10
N GLU A 270 49.51 55.33 -6.97
CA GLU A 270 49.89 54.09 -6.26
C GLU A 270 48.67 53.28 -5.83
N LYS A 271 47.61 53.95 -5.34
CA LYS A 271 46.35 53.30 -5.00
C LYS A 271 45.68 52.68 -6.23
N ALA A 272 45.69 53.36 -7.38
CA ALA A 272 45.14 52.84 -8.62
C ALA A 272 45.92 51.60 -9.12
N GLU A 273 47.25 51.61 -8.99
CA GLU A 273 48.11 50.48 -9.33
C GLU A 273 47.89 49.28 -8.40
N GLU A 274 47.76 49.50 -7.08
CA GLU A 274 47.43 48.44 -6.13
C GLU A 274 46.04 47.83 -6.41
N GLU A 275 45.04 48.66 -6.69
CA GLU A 275 43.70 48.19 -7.04
C GLU A 275 43.72 47.37 -8.34
N LEU A 276 44.50 47.78 -9.35
CA LEU A 276 44.70 47.01 -10.58
C LEU A 276 45.31 45.64 -10.29
N GLY A 277 46.35 45.59 -9.44
CA GLY A 277 46.98 44.33 -9.00
C GLY A 277 45.97 43.39 -8.36
N ARG A 278 45.14 43.90 -7.43
CA ARG A 278 44.06 43.12 -6.80
C ARG A 278 43.03 42.63 -7.82
N PHE A 279 42.67 43.43 -8.81
CA PHE A 279 41.74 42.99 -9.86
C PHE A 279 42.30 41.84 -10.70
N VAL A 280 43.58 41.85 -11.00
CA VAL A 280 44.25 40.77 -11.75
C VAL A 280 44.25 39.48 -10.93
N GLU A 281 44.62 39.54 -9.65
CA GLU A 281 44.62 38.38 -8.75
C GLU A 281 43.21 37.77 -8.60
N ILE A 282 42.19 38.61 -8.39
CA ILE A 282 40.79 38.16 -8.27
C ILE A 282 40.34 37.51 -9.59
N ARG A 283 40.67 38.10 -10.73
CA ARG A 283 40.32 37.55 -12.05
C ARG A 283 40.96 36.19 -12.25
N ASP A 284 42.25 36.05 -11.95
CA ASP A 284 42.99 34.81 -12.19
C ASP A 284 42.55 33.71 -11.22
N ALA A 285 42.25 34.06 -9.96
CA ALA A 285 41.61 33.16 -8.99
C ALA A 285 40.22 32.70 -9.46
N ALA A 286 39.39 33.62 -9.97
CA ALA A 286 38.07 33.30 -10.49
C ALA A 286 38.15 32.38 -11.73
N LEU A 287 39.12 32.62 -12.63
CA LEU A 287 39.36 31.76 -13.80
C LEU A 287 39.81 30.36 -13.38
N LYS A 288 40.66 30.25 -12.35
CA LYS A 288 41.08 28.95 -11.81
C LYS A 288 39.89 28.18 -11.21
N ALA A 289 39.10 28.84 -10.37
CA ALA A 289 37.89 28.24 -9.78
C ALA A 289 36.88 27.79 -10.85
N ALA A 290 36.66 28.61 -11.88
CA ALA A 290 35.77 28.27 -12.98
C ALA A 290 36.27 27.05 -13.78
N LYS A 291 37.59 26.93 -14.01
CA LYS A 291 38.17 25.76 -14.67
C LYS A 291 37.99 24.48 -13.85
N GLU A 292 38.23 24.55 -12.54
CA GLU A 292 38.03 23.41 -11.64
C GLU A 292 36.56 22.97 -11.61
N GLU A 293 35.62 23.92 -11.57
CA GLU A 293 34.19 23.63 -11.63
C GLU A 293 33.78 23.01 -12.98
N ILE A 294 34.31 23.50 -14.10
CA ILE A 294 34.07 22.90 -15.42
C ILE A 294 34.60 21.46 -15.49
N ILE A 295 35.79 21.20 -14.98
CA ILE A 295 36.37 19.84 -14.95
C ILE A 295 35.53 18.92 -14.07
N ALA A 296 35.11 19.38 -12.89
CA ALA A 296 34.24 18.61 -12.00
C ALA A 296 32.89 18.32 -12.66
N ALA A 297 32.29 19.30 -13.32
CA ALA A 297 31.03 19.14 -14.05
C ALA A 297 31.17 18.16 -15.22
N GLN A 298 32.26 18.23 -15.99
CA GLN A 298 32.53 17.29 -17.08
C GLN A 298 32.70 15.86 -16.54
N LYS A 299 33.45 15.68 -15.46
CA LYS A 299 33.62 14.37 -14.82
C LYS A 299 32.30 13.80 -14.30
N HIS A 300 31.45 14.64 -13.71
CA HIS A 300 30.13 14.22 -13.26
C HIS A 300 29.22 13.85 -14.45
N ALA A 301 29.28 14.62 -15.54
CA ALA A 301 28.51 14.33 -16.75
C ALA A 301 28.93 12.99 -17.39
N THR A 302 30.23 12.69 -17.46
CA THR A 302 30.70 11.39 -17.98
C THR A 302 30.31 10.22 -17.09
N GLN A 303 30.39 10.37 -15.76
CA GLN A 303 29.90 9.38 -14.81
C GLN A 303 28.40 9.12 -14.96
N MET A 304 27.61 10.18 -15.15
CA MET A 304 26.17 10.07 -15.36
C MET A 304 25.83 9.33 -16.66
N GLU A 305 26.58 9.59 -17.74
CA GLU A 305 26.39 8.89 -19.01
C GLU A 305 26.77 7.41 -18.89
N GLN A 306 27.82 7.06 -18.15
CA GLN A 306 28.19 5.67 -17.85
C GLN A 306 27.09 4.96 -17.03
N ALA A 307 26.60 5.59 -15.98
CA ALA A 307 25.51 5.05 -15.15
C ALA A 307 24.23 4.84 -15.97
N LYS A 308 23.92 5.76 -16.89
CA LYS A 308 22.81 5.62 -17.82
C LYS A 308 23.00 4.42 -18.77
N HIS A 309 24.20 4.20 -19.31
CA HIS A 309 24.47 3.03 -20.15
C HIS A 309 24.28 1.72 -19.38
N GLN A 310 24.78 1.63 -18.15
CA GLN A 310 24.57 0.47 -17.28
C GLN A 310 23.08 0.22 -17.01
N LEU A 311 22.30 1.28 -16.76
CA LEU A 311 20.86 1.18 -16.55
C LEU A 311 20.14 0.66 -17.81
N ILE A 312 20.54 1.12 -18.99
CA ILE A 312 20.00 0.64 -20.26
C ILE A 312 20.31 -0.85 -20.45
N GLU A 313 21.53 -1.30 -20.17
CA GLU A 313 21.89 -2.72 -20.24
C GLU A 313 21.06 -3.58 -19.28
N GLN A 314 20.86 -3.10 -18.03
CA GLN A 314 19.99 -3.78 -17.06
C GLN A 314 18.54 -3.87 -17.56
N LEU A 315 18.01 -2.80 -18.16
CA LEU A 315 16.67 -2.79 -18.73
C LEU A 315 16.54 -3.77 -19.91
N ILE A 316 17.55 -3.87 -20.76
CA ILE A 316 17.58 -4.85 -21.86
C ILE A 316 17.61 -6.27 -21.30
N ALA A 317 18.45 -6.55 -20.31
CA ALA A 317 18.51 -7.85 -19.65
C ALA A 317 17.16 -8.24 -19.04
N LYS A 318 16.52 -7.32 -18.29
CA LYS A 318 15.19 -7.55 -17.71
C LYS A 318 14.09 -7.71 -18.76
N LYS A 319 14.17 -7.00 -19.88
CA LYS A 319 13.26 -7.20 -21.01
C LYS A 319 13.39 -8.61 -21.60
N ASN A 320 14.62 -9.10 -21.75
CA ASN A 320 14.89 -10.46 -22.26
C ASN A 320 14.39 -11.53 -21.30
N GLU A 321 14.61 -11.36 -19.99
CA GLU A 321 14.04 -12.23 -18.94
C GLU A 321 12.50 -12.27 -19.04
N LEU A 322 11.84 -11.11 -19.15
CA LEU A 322 10.39 -11.04 -19.30
C LEU A 322 9.89 -11.71 -20.58
N GLN A 323 10.63 -11.61 -21.67
CA GLN A 323 10.29 -12.30 -22.92
C GLN A 323 10.40 -13.83 -22.78
N SER A 324 11.43 -14.31 -22.08
CA SER A 324 11.58 -15.74 -21.75
C SER A 324 10.41 -16.23 -20.88
N VAL A 325 10.05 -15.47 -19.84
CA VAL A 325 8.91 -15.80 -18.98
C VAL A 325 7.60 -15.84 -19.77
N ARG A 326 7.36 -14.90 -20.69
CA ARG A 326 6.19 -14.93 -21.58
C ARG A 326 6.15 -16.20 -22.43
N GLY A 327 7.27 -16.60 -23.01
CA GLY A 327 7.36 -17.86 -23.77
C GLY A 327 7.02 -19.09 -22.92
N LEU A 328 7.43 -19.11 -21.64
CA LEU A 328 7.07 -20.18 -20.71
C LEU A 328 5.57 -20.17 -20.37
N VAL A 329 4.95 -18.99 -20.24
CA VAL A 329 3.50 -18.87 -20.01
C VAL A 329 2.72 -19.44 -21.21
N ASP A 330 3.13 -19.10 -22.43
CA ASP A 330 2.49 -19.63 -23.65
C ASP A 330 2.60 -21.16 -23.73
N GLN A 331 3.78 -21.71 -23.41
CA GLN A 331 4.00 -23.16 -23.35
C GLN A 331 3.14 -23.82 -22.26
N ASN A 332 3.04 -23.21 -21.08
CA ASN A 332 2.23 -23.75 -20.00
C ASN A 332 0.73 -23.75 -20.37
N GLN A 333 0.25 -22.70 -21.05
CA GLN A 333 -1.11 -22.65 -21.56
C GLN A 333 -1.40 -23.74 -22.60
N GLN A 334 -0.45 -24.00 -23.51
CA GLN A 334 -0.56 -25.11 -24.47
C GLN A 334 -0.60 -26.48 -23.78
N LEU A 335 0.24 -26.68 -22.75
CA LEU A 335 0.25 -27.91 -21.98
C LEU A 335 -1.06 -28.10 -21.22
N GLN A 336 -1.60 -27.05 -20.59
CA GLN A 336 -2.90 -27.10 -19.91
C GLN A 336 -4.03 -27.46 -20.87
N GLN A 337 -4.04 -26.88 -22.08
CA GLN A 337 -5.04 -27.24 -23.09
C GLN A 337 -4.91 -28.72 -23.48
N ARG A 338 -3.68 -29.20 -23.71
CA ARG A 338 -3.43 -30.60 -24.06
C ARG A 338 -3.82 -31.56 -22.93
N VAL A 339 -3.57 -31.21 -21.68
CA VAL A 339 -4.03 -32.00 -20.51
C VAL A 339 -5.54 -32.07 -20.49
N LYS A 340 -6.24 -30.94 -20.68
CA LYS A 340 -7.70 -30.90 -20.74
C LYS A 340 -8.27 -31.75 -21.89
N ASP A 341 -7.63 -31.71 -23.05
CA ASP A 341 -8.03 -32.53 -24.21
C ASP A 341 -7.81 -34.03 -23.93
N LEU A 342 -6.71 -34.39 -23.28
CA LEU A 342 -6.42 -35.77 -22.86
C LEU A 342 -7.38 -36.26 -21.78
N GLU A 343 -7.70 -35.44 -20.79
CA GLU A 343 -8.68 -35.75 -19.74
C GLU A 343 -10.06 -36.01 -20.35
N LYS A 344 -10.47 -35.17 -21.30
CA LYS A 344 -11.72 -35.37 -22.04
C LYS A 344 -11.70 -36.66 -22.85
N ALA A 345 -10.63 -36.91 -23.61
CA ALA A 345 -10.49 -38.14 -24.39
C ALA A 345 -10.51 -39.40 -23.51
N LEU A 346 -9.92 -39.33 -22.30
CA LEU A 346 -9.96 -40.42 -21.34
C LEU A 346 -11.37 -40.63 -20.79
N GLU A 347 -12.09 -39.57 -20.48
CA GLU A 347 -13.47 -39.65 -20.00
C GLU A 347 -14.43 -40.20 -21.06
N ASP A 348 -14.29 -39.76 -22.30
CA ASP A 348 -15.06 -40.25 -23.45
C ASP A 348 -14.75 -41.74 -23.72
N SER A 349 -13.47 -42.13 -23.68
CA SER A 349 -13.06 -43.54 -23.81
C SER A 349 -13.61 -44.44 -22.70
N ASN A 350 -13.66 -43.93 -21.45
CA ASN A 350 -14.23 -44.67 -20.33
C ASN A 350 -15.76 -44.87 -20.47
N LYS A 351 -16.47 -43.86 -20.98
CA LYS A 351 -17.91 -43.95 -21.28
C LYS A 351 -18.22 -44.97 -22.38
N ASP A 352 -17.36 -45.06 -23.40
CA ASP A 352 -17.63 -45.88 -24.58
C ASP A 352 -17.15 -47.34 -24.46
N SER A 353 -16.11 -47.64 -23.66
CA SER A 353 -15.40 -48.93 -23.73
C SER A 353 -15.90 -50.00 -22.75
N TRP A 354 -16.17 -49.65 -21.49
CA TRP A 354 -16.38 -50.67 -20.44
C TRP A 354 -17.83 -51.14 -20.31
N GLY A 355 -18.82 -50.26 -20.48
CA GLY A 355 -20.23 -50.59 -20.27
C GLY A 355 -20.85 -51.46 -21.38
N ASN A 356 -20.34 -51.36 -22.61
CA ASN A 356 -21.03 -51.90 -23.78
C ASN A 356 -20.52 -53.27 -24.23
N THR A 357 -19.22 -53.56 -24.07
CA THR A 357 -18.59 -54.76 -24.63
C THR A 357 -18.65 -55.94 -23.67
N LEU A 358 -18.29 -55.72 -22.40
CA LEU A 358 -18.26 -56.78 -21.38
C LEU A 358 -19.67 -57.24 -21.01
N ASN A 359 -20.60 -56.30 -20.86
CA ASN A 359 -21.97 -56.59 -20.40
C ASN A 359 -22.80 -57.30 -21.48
N LYS A 360 -22.64 -56.95 -22.76
CA LYS A 360 -23.35 -57.60 -23.87
C LYS A 360 -22.86 -59.03 -24.13
N GLN A 361 -21.57 -59.29 -24.02
CA GLN A 361 -21.05 -60.65 -24.17
C GLN A 361 -21.36 -61.52 -22.95
N ALA A 362 -21.23 -60.99 -21.74
CA ALA A 362 -21.60 -61.70 -20.52
C ALA A 362 -23.10 -62.06 -20.49
N ALA A 363 -23.98 -61.12 -20.83
CA ALA A 363 -25.43 -61.38 -20.91
C ALA A 363 -25.78 -62.45 -21.94
N LYS A 364 -25.09 -62.47 -23.10
CA LYS A 364 -25.33 -63.48 -24.14
C LYS A 364 -24.87 -64.88 -23.73
N VAL A 365 -23.75 -64.99 -23.02
CA VAL A 365 -23.26 -66.27 -22.50
C VAL A 365 -24.16 -66.78 -21.38
N VAL A 366 -24.54 -65.93 -20.42
CA VAL A 366 -25.41 -66.29 -19.30
C VAL A 366 -26.80 -66.72 -19.78
N ASN A 367 -27.42 -66.00 -20.73
CA ASN A 367 -28.72 -66.41 -21.28
C ASN A 367 -28.64 -67.76 -22.00
N LYS A 368 -27.56 -68.02 -22.75
CA LYS A 368 -27.36 -69.31 -23.42
C LYS A 368 -27.14 -70.46 -22.44
N GLU A 369 -26.47 -70.21 -21.32
CA GLU A 369 -26.27 -71.19 -20.24
C GLU A 369 -27.60 -71.47 -19.51
N LEU A 370 -28.40 -70.43 -19.25
CA LEU A 370 -29.74 -70.55 -18.66
C LEU A 370 -30.69 -71.35 -19.57
N GLU A 371 -30.75 -71.03 -20.87
CA GLU A 371 -31.61 -71.76 -21.82
C GLU A 371 -31.24 -73.25 -21.88
N LYS A 372 -29.94 -73.57 -21.89
CA LYS A 372 -29.47 -74.97 -21.86
C LYS A 372 -29.86 -75.75 -20.60
N THR A 373 -30.02 -75.06 -19.47
CA THR A 373 -30.33 -75.70 -18.19
C THR A 373 -31.83 -75.79 -17.91
N ILE A 374 -32.63 -74.87 -18.46
CA ILE A 374 -34.09 -74.87 -18.32
C ILE A 374 -34.75 -76.03 -19.07
N GLU A 375 -34.32 -76.32 -20.30
CA GLU A 375 -34.91 -77.35 -21.15
C GLU A 375 -34.92 -78.76 -20.52
N PRO A 376 -33.79 -79.30 -20.00
CA PRO A 376 -33.79 -80.61 -19.34
C PRO A 376 -34.56 -80.60 -18.02
N LEU A 377 -34.58 -79.46 -17.32
CA LEU A 377 -35.32 -79.35 -16.06
C LEU A 377 -36.84 -79.39 -16.30
N MET A 378 -37.33 -78.74 -17.37
CA MET A 378 -38.74 -78.86 -17.76
C MET A 378 -39.11 -80.28 -18.20
N SER A 379 -38.22 -80.93 -18.95
CA SER A 379 -38.41 -82.33 -19.37
C SER A 379 -38.52 -83.27 -18.16
N GLU A 380 -37.72 -83.04 -17.12
CA GLU A 380 -37.74 -83.83 -15.89
C GLU A 380 -39.01 -83.57 -15.06
N VAL A 381 -39.47 -82.31 -14.99
CA VAL A 381 -40.73 -81.97 -14.34
C VAL A 381 -41.90 -82.66 -15.03
N GLU A 382 -41.95 -82.64 -16.36
CA GLU A 382 -43.00 -83.31 -17.13
C GLU A 382 -42.97 -84.84 -16.96
N ARG A 383 -41.77 -85.43 -16.94
CA ARG A 383 -41.58 -86.85 -16.63
C ARG A 383 -42.10 -87.22 -15.24
N LEU A 384 -41.74 -86.43 -14.22
CA LEU A 384 -42.20 -86.67 -12.84
C LEU A 384 -43.72 -86.52 -12.71
N ASN A 385 -44.32 -85.56 -13.41
CA ASN A 385 -45.76 -85.37 -13.39
C ASN A 385 -46.52 -86.56 -13.99
N ASN A 386 -45.99 -87.13 -15.09
CA ASN A 386 -46.54 -88.36 -15.69
C ASN A 386 -46.46 -89.58 -14.75
N VAL A 387 -45.34 -89.72 -14.01
CA VAL A 387 -45.18 -90.81 -13.03
C VAL A 387 -46.18 -90.67 -11.88
N LEU A 388 -46.41 -89.45 -11.37
CA LEU A 388 -47.39 -89.20 -10.32
C LEU A 388 -48.81 -89.58 -10.78
N SER A 389 -49.19 -89.18 -11.99
CA SER A 389 -50.50 -89.52 -12.57
C SER A 389 -50.73 -91.03 -12.68
N GLN A 390 -49.71 -91.80 -13.09
CA GLN A 390 -49.81 -93.26 -13.14
C GLN A 390 -49.99 -93.88 -11.74
N ARG A 391 -49.28 -93.38 -10.73
CA ARG A 391 -49.40 -93.87 -9.35
C ARG A 391 -50.78 -93.59 -8.77
N GLU A 392 -51.36 -92.43 -9.06
CA GLU A 392 -52.70 -92.06 -8.63
C GLU A 392 -53.78 -92.97 -9.24
N GLN A 393 -53.64 -93.34 -10.51
CA GLN A 393 -54.50 -94.35 -11.16
C GLN A 393 -54.41 -95.72 -10.48
N GLN A 394 -53.20 -96.19 -10.15
CA GLN A 394 -53.00 -97.46 -9.45
C GLN A 394 -53.62 -97.48 -8.06
N LEU A 395 -53.50 -96.38 -7.30
CA LEU A 395 -54.13 -96.25 -5.98
C LEU A 395 -55.66 -96.34 -6.08
N THR A 396 -56.25 -95.69 -7.08
CA THR A 396 -57.70 -95.73 -7.32
C THR A 396 -58.18 -97.15 -7.62
N GLN A 397 -57.43 -97.92 -8.42
CA GLN A 397 -57.77 -99.31 -8.73
C GLN A 397 -57.70 -100.22 -7.49
N LEU A 398 -56.66 -100.07 -6.66
CA LEU A 398 -56.52 -100.85 -5.42
C LEU A 398 -57.64 -100.55 -4.42
N GLN A 399 -58.03 -99.29 -4.26
CA GLN A 399 -59.17 -98.91 -3.42
C GLN A 399 -60.47 -99.56 -3.90
N ALA A 400 -60.73 -99.58 -5.21
CA ALA A 400 -61.92 -100.22 -5.78
C ALA A 400 -61.96 -101.74 -5.55
N MET A 401 -60.81 -102.43 -5.64
CA MET A 401 -60.73 -103.86 -5.34
C MET A 401 -60.98 -104.15 -3.85
N SER A 402 -60.43 -103.33 -2.96
CA SER A 402 -60.64 -103.45 -1.51
C SER A 402 -62.11 -103.32 -1.14
N ILE A 403 -62.84 -102.38 -1.75
CA ILE A 403 -64.27 -102.16 -1.48
C ILE A 403 -65.09 -103.39 -1.86
N LYS A 404 -64.88 -103.95 -3.06
CA LYS A 404 -65.60 -105.16 -3.52
C LYS A 404 -65.39 -106.36 -2.61
N GLN A 405 -64.16 -106.56 -2.14
CA GLN A 405 -63.83 -107.68 -1.27
C GLN A 405 -64.52 -107.57 0.10
N GLN A 406 -64.77 -106.35 0.57
CA GLN A 406 -65.46 -106.09 1.83
C GLN A 406 -66.99 -106.27 1.72
N GLU A 407 -67.58 -105.99 0.56
CA GLU A 407 -69.00 -106.25 0.27
C GLU A 407 -69.31 -107.76 0.23
N GLU A 408 -68.44 -108.58 -0.38
CA GLU A 408 -68.61 -110.05 -0.42
C GLU A 408 -68.59 -110.70 0.97
N LEU A 409 -67.79 -110.16 1.90
CA LEU A 409 -67.72 -110.66 3.27
C LEU A 409 -68.98 -110.33 4.10
N GLN A 410 -69.62 -109.18 3.85
CA GLN A 410 -70.84 -108.79 4.58
C GLN A 410 -72.06 -109.64 4.18
N GLN A 411 -72.14 -110.06 2.92
CA GLN A 411 -73.25 -110.88 2.41
C GLN A 411 -73.27 -112.29 3.00
N LYS A 412 -72.11 -112.84 3.37
CA LYS A 412 -71.98 -114.17 4.01
C LYS A 412 -72.40 -114.18 5.49
N SER A 413 -72.38 -113.04 6.17
CA SER A 413 -72.78 -112.94 7.60
C SER A 413 -74.29 -112.90 7.82
N LYS A 414 -75.06 -112.31 6.88
CA LYS A 414 -76.52 -112.15 7.01
C LYS A 414 -77.29 -113.47 6.92
N SER A 415 -76.79 -114.45 6.15
CA SER A 415 -77.44 -115.75 5.99
C SER A 415 -77.39 -116.63 7.24
N ASN A 416 -76.43 -116.41 8.14
CA ASN A 416 -76.32 -117.17 9.39
C ASN A 416 -77.19 -116.60 10.52
N SER A 417 -77.54 -115.30 10.47
CA SER A 417 -78.39 -114.63 11.46
C SER A 417 -79.86 -115.09 11.40
N VAL A 418 -80.40 -115.25 10.18
CA VAL A 418 -81.80 -115.66 9.96
C VAL A 418 -82.07 -117.08 10.47
N ILE A 419 -81.04 -117.94 10.47
CA ILE A 419 -81.19 -119.35 10.83
C ILE A 419 -81.09 -119.56 12.34
N ALA A 420 -80.34 -118.69 13.05
CA ALA A 420 -80.33 -118.67 14.51
C ALA A 420 -81.70 -118.26 15.07
N GLU A 421 -82.30 -117.18 14.53
CA GLU A 421 -83.67 -116.76 14.91
C GLU A 421 -84.71 -117.86 14.64
N PHE A 422 -84.59 -118.55 13.50
CA PHE A 422 -85.51 -119.66 13.17
C PHE A 422 -85.36 -120.85 14.12
N GLY A 423 -84.14 -121.17 14.54
CA GLY A 423 -83.88 -122.22 15.53
C GLY A 423 -84.42 -121.87 16.91
N GLU A 424 -84.27 -120.61 17.33
CA GLU A 424 -84.81 -120.08 18.59
C GLU A 424 -86.35 -120.11 18.62
N ILE A 425 -87.00 -119.74 17.51
CA ILE A 425 -88.46 -119.85 17.35
C ILE A 425 -88.89 -121.33 17.43
N GLY A 426 -88.20 -122.23 16.73
CA GLY A 426 -88.51 -123.66 16.76
C GLY A 426 -88.39 -124.26 18.15
N GLU A 427 -87.37 -123.87 18.91
CA GLU A 427 -87.18 -124.28 20.31
C GLU A 427 -88.31 -123.75 21.20
N PHE A 428 -88.68 -122.46 21.06
CA PHE A 428 -89.75 -121.83 21.84
C PHE A 428 -91.12 -122.48 21.62
N PHE A 429 -91.46 -122.85 20.38
CA PHE A 429 -92.73 -123.51 20.04
C PHE A 429 -92.72 -125.03 20.28
N GLY A 430 -91.63 -125.59 20.80
CA GLY A 430 -91.51 -127.01 21.10
C GLY A 430 -91.45 -127.90 19.85
N TRP A 431 -90.93 -127.40 18.73
CA TRP A 431 -90.70 -128.22 17.55
C TRP A 431 -89.58 -129.21 17.83
N ASN A 432 -89.93 -130.50 17.90
CA ASN A 432 -88.97 -131.55 18.20
C ASN A 432 -87.76 -131.48 17.26
N GLY A 433 -86.57 -131.47 17.86
CA GLY A 433 -85.29 -131.40 17.16
C GLY A 433 -84.73 -129.99 16.97
N TRP A 434 -85.52 -128.92 17.09
CA TRP A 434 -84.99 -127.55 16.96
C TRP A 434 -84.37 -127.01 18.25
N SER A 435 -83.28 -126.26 18.09
CA SER A 435 -82.59 -125.48 19.12
C SER A 435 -82.00 -124.22 18.51
N GLU A 436 -81.59 -123.26 19.34
CA GLU A 436 -80.79 -122.08 18.92
C GLU A 436 -79.54 -122.48 18.09
N ALA A 437 -78.96 -123.65 18.36
CA ALA A 437 -77.80 -124.18 17.65
C ALA A 437 -78.13 -124.79 16.28
N GLY A 438 -79.41 -125.06 15.97
CA GLY A 438 -79.85 -125.68 14.73
C GLY A 438 -80.82 -126.85 14.93
N TYR A 439 -80.99 -127.66 13.87
CA TYR A 439 -81.94 -128.77 13.84
C TYR A 439 -81.26 -130.12 14.04
N ARG A 440 -81.74 -130.90 15.01
CA ARG A 440 -81.34 -132.28 15.27
C ARG A 440 -82.35 -133.22 14.64
N ALA A 441 -81.88 -133.95 13.62
CA ALA A 441 -82.69 -134.91 12.90
C ALA A 441 -83.06 -136.12 13.78
N ASN A 442 -84.08 -136.89 13.37
CA ASN A 442 -84.49 -138.13 14.05
C ASN A 442 -83.37 -139.18 14.16
N SER A 443 -82.36 -139.12 13.29
CA SER A 443 -81.14 -139.94 13.37
C SER A 443 -80.20 -139.55 14.51
N GLY A 444 -80.45 -138.42 15.18
CA GLY A 444 -79.63 -137.85 16.24
C GLY A 444 -78.57 -136.84 15.78
N THR A 445 -78.38 -136.63 14.46
CA THR A 445 -77.38 -135.70 13.90
C THR A 445 -77.83 -134.24 13.99
N LEU A 446 -76.95 -133.34 14.45
CA LEU A 446 -77.18 -131.89 14.49
C LEU A 446 -76.74 -131.22 13.18
N TYR A 447 -77.65 -130.49 12.55
CA TYR A 447 -77.40 -129.68 11.36
C TYR A 447 -77.45 -128.19 11.71
N THR A 448 -76.48 -127.43 11.21
CA THR A 448 -76.34 -125.98 11.45
C THR A 448 -76.38 -125.19 10.14
N GLY A 449 -76.72 -123.90 10.22
CA GLY A 449 -76.85 -123.04 9.04
C GLY A 449 -77.91 -123.55 8.06
N ILE A 450 -77.79 -123.25 6.76
CA ILE A 450 -78.85 -123.56 5.77
C ILE A 450 -79.17 -125.06 5.67
N HIS A 451 -78.22 -125.90 6.06
CA HIS A 451 -78.40 -127.35 6.09
C HIS A 451 -79.36 -127.81 7.20
N ALA A 452 -79.59 -127.00 8.23
CA ALA A 452 -80.59 -127.25 9.27
C ALA A 452 -82.01 -127.27 8.71
N LEU A 453 -82.36 -126.26 7.90
CA LEU A 453 -83.67 -126.17 7.23
C LEU A 453 -83.88 -127.34 6.26
N THR A 454 -82.85 -127.68 5.48
CA THR A 454 -82.91 -128.81 4.55
C THR A 454 -83.16 -130.13 5.28
N ALA A 455 -82.47 -130.38 6.39
CA ALA A 455 -82.64 -131.59 7.18
C ALA A 455 -84.04 -131.67 7.84
N PHE A 456 -84.56 -130.56 8.36
CA PHE A 456 -85.91 -130.49 8.92
C PHE A 456 -86.99 -130.81 7.88
N ILE A 457 -86.92 -130.20 6.69
CA ILE A 457 -87.88 -130.46 5.61
C ILE A 457 -87.86 -131.94 5.21
N CYS A 458 -86.69 -132.57 5.18
CA CYS A 458 -86.56 -134.00 4.89
C CYS A 458 -87.26 -134.86 5.95
N ASP A 459 -87.05 -134.61 7.24
CA ASP A 459 -87.70 -135.37 8.33
C ASP A 459 -89.22 -135.17 8.35
N LEU A 460 -89.70 -133.96 8.02
CA LEU A 460 -91.12 -133.63 7.96
C LEU A 460 -91.83 -134.42 6.84
N LYS A 461 -91.18 -134.55 5.68
CA LYS A 461 -91.68 -135.36 4.55
C LYS A 461 -91.80 -136.84 4.87
N VAL A 462 -90.91 -137.37 5.72
CA VAL A 462 -90.94 -138.79 6.13
C VAL A 462 -92.05 -139.07 7.15
N SER A 463 -92.38 -138.10 8.00
CA SER A 463 -93.31 -138.27 9.13
C SER A 463 -94.80 -138.14 8.74
N HIS A 464 -95.12 -137.47 7.63
CA HIS A 464 -96.50 -137.30 7.14
C HIS A 464 -96.60 -137.54 5.61
N PRO A 465 -96.83 -138.79 5.17
CA PRO A 465 -96.85 -139.12 3.73
C PRO A 465 -98.07 -138.60 2.94
N SER A 466 -99.08 -138.02 3.60
CA SER A 466 -100.40 -137.75 2.98
C SER A 466 -100.63 -136.32 2.47
N TYR A 467 -99.60 -135.49 2.36
CA TYR A 467 -99.66 -134.21 1.64
C TYR A 467 -98.70 -134.25 0.45
N GLN A 468 -99.03 -135.08 -0.53
CA GLN A 468 -98.58 -134.85 -1.90
C GLN A 468 -99.45 -133.75 -2.52
N GLU A 469 -98.77 -132.77 -3.12
CA GLU A 469 -99.29 -131.86 -4.14
C GLU A 469 -100.50 -130.99 -3.75
N GLN A 470 -100.18 -129.78 -3.25
CA GLN A 470 -100.93 -128.61 -3.69
C GLN A 470 -99.92 -127.60 -4.25
N GLU A 471 -99.88 -127.54 -5.58
CA GLU A 471 -99.30 -126.42 -6.32
C GLU A 471 -99.99 -125.12 -5.86
N ILE A 472 -99.21 -124.22 -5.28
CA ILE A 472 -99.63 -122.82 -5.09
C ILE A 472 -98.97 -122.05 -6.23
N PRO A 473 -99.73 -121.42 -7.14
CA PRO A 473 -99.16 -120.70 -8.27
C PRO A 473 -98.61 -119.35 -7.80
N PHE A 474 -97.34 -119.11 -8.07
CA PHE A 474 -96.75 -117.79 -8.24
C PHE A 474 -95.81 -117.80 -9.44
#